data_AF-A0AAW2MGG1-F1
#
_entry.id   AF-A0AAW2MGG1-F1
#
_cell.length_a   1.000
_cell.length_b   1.000
_cell.length_c   1.000
_cell.angle_alpha   90.00
_cell.angle_beta   90.00
_cell.angle_gamma   90.00
#
_symmetry.space_group_name_H-M   'P 1'
#
loop_
_entity.id
_entity.type
_entity.pdbx_description
1 polymer ?
#
loop_
_entity_poly.entity_id
_entity_poly.type
_entity_poly.pdbx_seq_one_letter_code
_entity_poly.pdbx_strand_id
1 'polypeptide(L)'
;MIEPLGEVTLPLSLGSYPKRSTKMVKFLVVKAPSAYNIILGRPSLNLFRAIASTFHMKLKFPTSDGVGEAVGDEKWRENVTQIP
;
A
#
# COMPACT_ATOMS: atom_id res chain seq x y z
N MET A 1 3.01 -22.26 8.55
CA MET A 1 2.69 -21.10 9.41
C MET A 1 3.70 -20.02 9.09
N ILE A 2 3.28 -18.77 8.90
CA ILE A 2 4.20 -17.65 8.64
C ILE A 2 4.51 -17.00 9.99
N GLU A 3 5.77 -17.00 10.40
CA GLU A 3 6.20 -16.34 11.64
C GLU A 3 6.82 -14.96 11.32
N PRO A 4 6.43 -13.90 12.06
CA PRO A 4 7.06 -12.60 11.91
C PRO A 4 8.49 -12.65 12.45
N LEU A 5 9.43 -12.09 11.68
CA LEU A 5 10.80 -11.85 12.11
C LEU A 5 10.92 -10.67 13.09
N GLY A 6 9.91 -9.81 13.13
CA GLY A 6 9.87 -8.65 14.03
C GLY A 6 8.86 -7.61 13.58
N GLU A 7 8.92 -6.43 14.20
CA GLU A 7 8.12 -5.26 13.83
C GLU A 7 9.02 -4.08 13.44
N VAL A 8 8.56 -3.26 12.50
CA VAL A 8 9.23 -2.01 12.13
C VAL A 8 8.20 -0.90 11.94
N THR A 9 8.52 0.32 12.37
CA THR A 9 7.67 1.49 12.13
C THR A 9 8.30 2.37 11.07
N LEU A 10 7.64 2.52 9.92
CA LEU A 10 8.16 3.24 8.76
C LEU A 10 7.16 4.30 8.26
N PRO A 11 7.64 5.42 7.70
CA PRO A 11 6.76 6.36 7.01
C PRO A 11 6.25 5.73 5.71
N LEU A 12 4.92 5.57 5.61
CA LEU A 12 4.25 5.18 4.38
C LEU A 12 3.65 6.41 3.71
N SER A 13 3.90 6.58 2.42
CA SER A 13 3.32 7.65 1.61
C SER A 13 2.36 7.08 0.58
N LEU A 14 1.15 7.62 0.51
CA LEU A 14 0.17 7.33 -0.54
C LEU A 14 0.01 8.53 -1.46
N GLY A 15 -0.07 8.26 -2.76
CA GLY A 15 -0.21 9.29 -3.81
C GLY A 15 1.08 10.04 -4.10
N SER A 16 0.96 11.03 -4.99
CA SER A 16 2.03 11.93 -5.41
C SER A 16 1.67 13.38 -5.09
N TYR A 17 2.67 14.27 -5.08
CA TYR A 17 2.43 15.70 -4.89
C TYR A 17 1.48 16.25 -5.98
N PRO A 18 0.53 17.15 -5.65
CA PRO A 18 0.27 17.74 -4.33
C PRO A 18 -0.56 16.85 -3.37
N LYS A 19 -1.23 15.82 -3.90
CA LYS A 19 -2.16 14.97 -3.16
C LYS A 19 -1.47 13.75 -2.53
N ARG A 20 -0.41 13.99 -1.75
CA ARG A 20 0.33 12.97 -1.01
C ARG A 20 -0.10 12.96 0.46
N SER A 21 -0.34 11.78 1.02
CA SER A 21 -0.54 11.59 2.46
C SER A 21 0.57 10.71 3.01
N THR A 22 1.25 11.15 4.09
CA THR A 22 2.32 10.38 4.73
C THR A 22 1.96 10.12 6.20
N LYS A 23 2.04 8.86 6.63
CA LYS A 23 1.77 8.43 8.02
C LYS A 23 2.81 7.41 8.49
N MET A 24 3.12 7.41 9.78
CA MET A 24 3.91 6.34 10.39
C MET A 24 3.04 5.09 10.54
N VAL A 25 3.48 3.98 9.95
CA VAL A 25 2.76 2.70 9.97
C VAL A 25 3.68 1.65 10.58
N LYS A 26 3.13 0.85 11.51
CA LYS A 26 3.79 -0.32 12.07
C LYS A 26 3.55 -1.52 11.15
N PHE A 27 4.62 -2.18 10.74
CA PHE A 27 4.62 -3.36 9.88
C PHE A 27 5.20 -4.56 10.62
N LEU A 28 4.63 -5.74 10.37
CA LEU A 28 5.28 -7.01 10.69
C LEU A 28 6.23 -7.37 9.55
N VAL A 29 7.48 -7.67 9.89
CA VAL A 29 8.47 -8.13 8.93
C VAL A 29 8.36 -9.64 8.83
N VAL A 30 8.19 -10.15 7.63
CA VAL A 30 8.02 -11.57 7.36
C VAL A 30 8.97 -11.98 6.24
N LYS A 31 9.62 -13.14 6.39
CA LYS A 31 10.37 -13.77 5.30
C LYS A 31 9.52 -14.89 4.69
N ALA A 32 8.85 -14.56 3.58
CA ALA A 32 8.01 -15.51 2.84
C ALA A 32 8.11 -15.24 1.32
N PRO A 33 7.99 -16.28 0.48
CA PRO A 33 7.80 -16.09 -0.96
C PRO A 33 6.48 -15.32 -1.19
N SER A 34 6.56 -14.13 -1.76
CA SER A 34 5.41 -13.25 -2.01
C SER A 34 5.68 -12.41 -3.24
N ALA A 35 4.65 -12.20 -4.07
CA ALA A 35 4.69 -11.25 -5.18
C ALA A 35 4.63 -9.78 -4.70
N TYR A 36 4.39 -9.55 -3.42
CA TYR A 36 4.21 -8.23 -2.82
C TYR A 36 5.23 -8.00 -1.69
N ASN A 37 5.83 -6.81 -1.70
CA ASN A 37 6.75 -6.35 -0.66
C ASN A 37 6.03 -5.83 0.60
N ILE A 38 4.79 -5.33 0.44
CA ILE A 38 4.01 -4.71 1.51
C ILE A 38 2.55 -5.14 1.37
N ILE A 39 1.94 -5.55 2.48
CA ILE A 39 0.51 -5.84 2.57
C ILE A 39 -0.11 -4.84 3.55
N LEU A 40 -1.05 -4.04 3.06
CA LEU A 40 -1.78 -3.07 3.88
C LEU A 40 -3.10 -3.68 4.35
N GLY A 41 -3.18 -3.96 5.65
CA GLY A 41 -4.43 -4.37 6.28
C GLY A 41 -5.36 -3.20 6.57
N ARG A 42 -6.55 -3.53 7.09
CA ARG A 42 -7.56 -2.57 7.55
C ARG A 42 -7.01 -1.50 8.52
N PRO A 43 -6.12 -1.80 9.48
CA PRO A 43 -5.57 -0.77 10.38
C PRO A 43 -4.85 0.35 9.62
N SER A 44 -4.00 -0.01 8.66
CA SER A 44 -3.30 0.97 7.82
C SER A 44 -4.27 1.74 6.94
N LEU A 45 -5.23 1.07 6.28
CA LEU A 45 -6.23 1.74 5.45
C LEU A 45 -7.08 2.74 6.27
N ASN A 46 -7.47 2.39 7.49
CA ASN A 46 -8.22 3.26 8.38
C ASN A 46 -7.38 4.48 8.82
N LEU A 47 -6.08 4.30 9.06
CA LEU A 47 -5.17 5.39 9.39
C LEU A 47 -5.11 6.46 8.29
N PHE A 48 -5.18 6.03 7.02
CA PHE A 48 -5.27 6.93 5.87
C PHE A 48 -6.70 7.39 5.57
N ARG A 49 -7.72 6.90 6.30
CA ARG A 49 -9.15 7.07 5.95
C ARG A 49 -9.42 6.69 4.48
N ALA A 50 -8.74 5.64 4.04
CA ALA A 50 -8.72 5.25 2.64
C ALA A 50 -9.95 4.40 2.28
N ILE A 51 -10.47 4.62 1.08
CA ILE A 51 -11.58 3.86 0.50
C ILE A 51 -11.05 3.13 -0.72
N ALA A 52 -11.07 1.80 -0.65
CA ALA A 52 -10.68 0.94 -1.77
C ALA A 52 -11.91 0.64 -2.63
N SER A 53 -11.80 0.89 -3.94
CA SER A 53 -12.73 0.40 -4.94
C SER A 53 -12.04 -0.69 -5.74
N THR A 54 -12.41 -1.93 -5.47
CA THR A 54 -11.89 -3.10 -6.19
C THR A 54 -12.28 -3.08 -7.66
N PHE A 55 -13.53 -2.70 -7.97
CA PHE A 55 -14.03 -2.59 -9.33
C PHE A 55 -13.19 -1.63 -10.20
N HIS A 56 -12.78 -0.49 -9.65
CA HIS A 56 -11.97 0.48 -10.39
C HIS A 56 -10.47 0.32 -10.15
N MET A 57 -10.05 -0.68 -9.36
CA MET A 57 -8.69 -0.87 -8.84
C MET A 57 -8.05 0.42 -8.30
N LYS A 58 -8.82 1.18 -7.52
CA LYS A 58 -8.41 2.50 -7.01
C LYS A 58 -8.51 2.57 -5.50
N LEU A 59 -7.57 3.27 -4.88
CA LEU A 59 -7.58 3.62 -3.47
C LEU A 59 -7.64 5.14 -3.34
N LYS A 60 -8.73 5.67 -2.78
CA LYS A 60 -8.88 7.10 -2.52
C LYS A 60 -8.64 7.42 -1.06
N PHE A 61 -8.06 8.57 -0.76
CA PHE A 61 -7.78 9.01 0.61
C PHE A 61 -7.78 10.55 0.70
N PRO A 62 -8.18 11.13 1.85
CA PRO A 62 -8.10 12.56 2.06
C PRO A 62 -6.65 13.04 2.21
N THR A 63 -6.40 14.25 1.71
CA THR A 63 -5.16 15.03 1.82
C THR A 63 -5.52 16.48 2.12
N SER A 64 -4.54 17.31 2.51
CA SER A 64 -4.72 18.77 2.63
C SER A 64 -5.19 19.40 1.31
N ASP A 65 -4.76 18.84 0.19
CA ASP A 65 -4.98 19.34 -1.17
C ASP A 65 -6.15 18.64 -1.88
N GLY A 66 -7.08 18.08 -1.10
CA GLY A 66 -8.28 17.37 -1.57
C GLY A 66 -8.16 15.85 -1.50
N VAL A 67 -8.74 15.13 -2.47
CA VAL A 67 -8.72 13.67 -2.51
C VAL A 67 -7.56 13.17 -3.37
N GLY A 68 -6.65 12.41 -2.75
CA GLY A 68 -5.60 11.65 -3.41
C GLY A 68 -6.10 10.29 -3.90
N GLU A 69 -5.43 9.75 -4.90
CA GLU A 69 -5.76 8.47 -5.51
C GLU A 69 -4.48 7.68 -5.77
N ALA A 70 -4.48 6.40 -5.38
CA ALA A 70 -3.52 5.41 -5.85
C ALA A 70 -4.26 4.46 -6.80
N VAL A 71 -3.68 4.24 -7.97
CA VAL A 71 -4.24 3.38 -9.01
C VAL A 71 -3.46 2.08 -9.02
N GLY A 72 -4.15 0.94 -9.01
CA GLY A 72 -3.53 -0.36 -9.23
C GLY A 72 -3.03 -0.45 -10.67
N ASP A 73 -1.79 -0.90 -10.84
CA ASP A 73 -1.18 -1.04 -12.16
C ASP A 73 -1.59 -2.38 -12.79
N GLU A 74 -2.37 -2.32 -13.87
CA GLU A 74 -2.75 -3.50 -14.66
C GLU A 74 -1.56 -4.03 -15.50
N LYS A 75 -0.63 -3.15 -15.92
CA LYS A 75 0.54 -3.51 -16.75
C LYS A 75 1.61 -4.28 -15.98
N TRP A 76 1.60 -4.21 -14.65
CA TRP A 76 2.49 -5.05 -13.85
C TRP A 76 2.10 -6.53 -13.92
N ARG A 77 0.85 -6.90 -14.29
CA ARG A 77 0.52 -8.34 -14.47
C ARG A 77 1.27 -9.01 -15.63
N GLU A 78 1.69 -8.26 -16.65
CA GLU A 78 2.30 -8.82 -17.87
C GLU A 78 3.83 -8.97 -17.76
N ASN A 79 4.49 -8.26 -16.85
CA ASN A 79 5.95 -8.28 -16.74
C ASN A 79 6.49 -9.19 -15.61
N VAL A 80 5.61 -9.83 -14.81
CA VAL A 80 6.03 -10.68 -13.67
C VAL A 80 6.70 -11.99 -14.11
N THR A 81 6.55 -12.37 -15.38
CA THR A 81 7.22 -13.56 -15.97
C THR A 81 8.68 -13.31 -16.35
N GLN A 82 9.23 -12.11 -16.13
CA GLN A 82 10.60 -11.75 -16.55
C GLN A 82 11.47 -11.12 -15.45
N ILE A 83 11.16 -11.35 -14.17
CA ILE A 83 12.09 -11.02 -13.08
C ILE A 83 12.90 -12.28 -12.75
N PRO A 84 14.25 -12.24 -12.71
CA PRO A 84 15.08 -13.37 -12.29
C PRO A 84 14.82 -13.80 -10.85
#